data_AF-A0AAW9EAS5-F1
#
_entry.id   AF-A0AAW9EAS5-F1
#
_cell.length_a   1.000
_cell.length_b   1.000
_cell.length_c   1.000
_cell.angle_alpha   90.00
_cell.angle_beta   90.00
_cell.angle_gamma   90.00
#
_symmetry.space_group_name_H-M   'P 1'
#
loop_
_entity.id
_entity.type
_entity.pdbx_description
1 polymer ?
#
loop_
_entity_poly.entity_id
_entity_poly.type
_entity_poly.pdbx_seq_one_letter_code
_entity_poly.pdbx_strand_id
1 'polypeptide(L)'
;MKVSNTTPFPYLLYQKVGKKDELFNVIALRQTFRLKTGGHYSDLNEQQYPLNMADRYYHAPETSSLIEETDLVWTRPCTNIHILGVARPKG
;
A
#
# COMPACT_ATOMS: atom_id res chain seq x y z
N MET A 1 -7.10 -20.06 2.94
CA MET A 1 -7.40 -19.36 1.66
C MET A 1 -6.12 -19.32 0.83
N LYS A 2 -6.16 -19.67 -0.46
CA LYS A 2 -5.02 -19.56 -1.38
C LYS A 2 -5.30 -18.42 -2.36
N VAL A 3 -4.48 -17.38 -2.33
CA VAL A 3 -4.55 -16.29 -3.33
C VAL A 3 -3.66 -16.69 -4.50
N SER A 4 -4.20 -16.64 -5.72
CA SER A 4 -3.41 -16.75 -6.95
C SER A 4 -3.29 -15.35 -7.53
N ASN A 5 -2.06 -14.83 -7.57
CA ASN A 5 -1.77 -13.56 -8.20
C ASN A 5 -1.04 -13.83 -9.52
N THR A 6 -1.73 -13.63 -10.64
CA THR A 6 -1.16 -13.76 -12.00
C THR A 6 -0.64 -12.43 -12.55
N THR A 7 -0.65 -11.37 -11.73
CA THR A 7 -0.15 -10.04 -12.08
C THR A 7 1.29 -9.85 -11.58
N PRO A 8 2.03 -8.84 -12.09
CA PRO A 8 3.34 -8.51 -11.56
C PRO A 8 3.30 -7.72 -10.24
N PHE A 9 2.12 -7.46 -9.67
CA PHE A 9 1.97 -6.56 -8.53
C PHE A 9 2.37 -7.24 -7.22
N PRO A 10 3.31 -6.65 -6.44
CA PRO A 10 3.64 -7.14 -5.12
C PRO A 10 2.41 -7.18 -4.22
N TYR A 11 2.25 -8.29 -3.51
CA TYR A 11 1.12 -8.50 -2.61
C TYR A 11 1.54 -9.25 -1.36
N LEU A 12 0.75 -9.09 -0.30
CA LEU A 12 0.87 -9.83 0.95
C LEU A 12 -0.52 -10.23 1.43
N LEU A 13 -0.69 -11.52 1.72
CA LEU A 13 -1.87 -12.05 2.40
C LEU A 13 -1.52 -12.27 3.87
N TYR A 14 -2.32 -11.70 4.76
CA TYR A 14 -2.17 -11.87 6.20
C TYR A 14 -3.52 -11.88 6.91
N GLN A 15 -3.57 -12.43 8.12
CA GLN A 15 -4.79 -12.49 8.92
C GLN A 15 -4.77 -11.44 10.02
N LYS A 16 -5.96 -10.99 10.39
CA LYS A 16 -6.19 -10.09 11.51
C LYS A 16 -7.38 -10.51 12.34
N VAL A 17 -7.40 -9.99 13.56
CA VAL A 17 -8.53 -10.04 14.48
C VAL A 17 -9.34 -8.76 14.34
N GLY A 18 -10.63 -8.90 14.05
CA GLY A 18 -11.62 -7.84 13.89
C GLY A 18 -12.39 -7.56 15.17
N LYS A 19 -13.60 -7.02 15.04
CA LYS A 19 -14.45 -6.81 16.22
C LYS A 19 -14.95 -8.17 16.73
N LYS A 20 -15.10 -8.31 18.05
CA LYS A 20 -15.59 -9.56 18.68
C LYS A 20 -14.72 -10.79 18.35
N ASP A 21 -13.41 -10.59 18.25
CA ASP A 21 -12.42 -11.64 17.97
C ASP A 21 -12.61 -12.39 16.63
N GLU A 22 -13.34 -11.81 15.68
CA GLU A 22 -13.54 -12.43 14.37
C GLU A 22 -12.25 -12.39 13.54
N LEU A 23 -11.81 -13.53 13.02
CA LEU A 23 -10.67 -13.57 12.11
C LEU A 23 -11.09 -13.17 10.70
N PHE A 24 -10.33 -12.25 10.08
CA PHE A 24 -10.51 -11.90 8.68
C PHE A 24 -9.16 -11.82 7.94
N ASN A 25 -9.20 -12.13 6.65
CA ASN A 25 -8.03 -12.07 5.78
C ASN A 25 -7.91 -10.67 5.18
N VAL A 26 -6.68 -10.17 5.11
CA VAL A 26 -6.32 -8.91 4.46
C VAL A 26 -5.34 -9.20 3.34
N ILE A 27 -5.60 -8.60 2.18
CA ILE A 27 -4.66 -8.59 1.05
C ILE A 27 -4.17 -7.16 0.91
N ALA A 28 -2.88 -6.94 1.12
CA ALA A 28 -2.20 -5.72 0.71
C ALA A 28 -1.64 -5.93 -0.70
N LEU A 29 -1.81 -4.94 -1.57
CA LEU A 29 -1.33 -4.93 -2.96
C LEU A 29 -0.76 -3.54 -3.24
N ARG A 30 0.38 -3.49 -3.96
CA ARG A 30 0.92 -2.23 -4.46
C ARG A 30 1.05 -2.24 -5.97
N GLN A 31 0.64 -1.15 -6.59
CA GLN A 31 0.78 -0.95 -8.04
C GLN A 31 1.53 0.35 -8.30
N THR A 32 2.55 0.27 -9.15
CA THR A 32 3.34 1.43 -9.57
C THR A 32 3.02 1.78 -11.01
N PHE A 33 2.64 3.03 -11.24
CA PHE A 33 2.34 3.57 -12.55
C PHE A 33 3.32 4.69 -12.92
N ARG A 34 3.56 4.86 -14.22
CA ARG A 34 4.25 6.02 -14.78
C ARG A 34 3.20 7.01 -15.27
N LEU A 35 3.16 8.20 -14.66
CA LEU A 35 2.32 9.30 -15.14
C LEU A 35 2.90 9.85 -16.45
N LYS A 36 2.07 9.98 -17.49
CA LYS A 36 2.47 10.61 -18.76
C LYS A 36 2.29 12.12 -18.71
N THR A 37 3.05 12.83 -19.55
CA THR A 37 2.93 14.27 -19.76
C THR A 37 1.48 14.63 -20.10
N GLY A 38 0.90 15.60 -19.39
CA GLY A 38 -0.50 15.99 -19.52
C GLY A 38 -1.45 15.35 -18.50
N GLY A 39 -0.99 14.41 -17.66
CA GLY A 39 -1.72 13.97 -16.45
C GLY A 39 -2.98 13.12 -16.67
N HIS A 40 -3.47 13.00 -17.89
CA HIS A 40 -4.70 12.25 -18.21
C HIS A 40 -4.51 10.75 -18.40
N TYR A 41 -3.26 10.29 -18.55
CA TYR A 41 -2.95 8.90 -18.83
C TYR A 41 -1.77 8.40 -17.98
N SER A 42 -1.82 7.13 -17.60
CA SER A 42 -0.74 6.42 -16.95
C SER A 42 -0.52 5.06 -17.63
N ASP A 43 0.74 4.63 -17.68
CA ASP A 43 1.09 3.25 -18.02
C ASP A 43 1.53 2.52 -16.76
N LEU A 44 1.54 1.19 -16.82
CA LEU A 44 2.32 0.41 -15.85
C LEU A 44 3.78 0.86 -15.89
N ASN A 45 4.35 1.07 -14.71
CA ASN A 45 5.78 1.29 -14.60
C ASN A 45 6.52 -0.03 -14.86
N GLU A 46 7.61 0.02 -15.62
CA GLU A 46 8.50 -1.11 -15.88
C GLU A 46 9.02 -1.71 -14.57
N GLN A 47 9.22 -0.87 -13.54
CA GLN A 47 9.57 -1.28 -12.20
C GLN A 47 8.37 -1.16 -11.25
N GLN A 48 8.02 -2.27 -10.61
CA GLN A 48 7.09 -2.28 -9.48
C GLN A 48 7.86 -2.15 -8.17
N TYR A 49 7.44 -1.21 -7.32
CA TYR A 49 7.99 -1.08 -5.98
C TYR A 49 7.33 -2.09 -5.02
N PRO A 50 8.09 -2.66 -4.06
CA PRO A 50 7.55 -3.58 -3.07
C PRO A 50 6.57 -2.87 -2.14
N LEU A 51 5.80 -3.66 -1.39
CA LEU A 51 5.00 -3.14 -0.26
C LEU A 51 5.89 -2.42 0.75
N ASN A 52 5.43 -1.27 1.22
CA ASN A 52 6.01 -0.57 2.34
C ASN A 52 5.55 -1.25 3.64
N MET A 53 6.48 -1.89 4.34
CA MET A 53 6.15 -2.71 5.51
C MET A 53 6.13 -1.90 6.82
N ALA A 54 6.64 -0.67 6.81
CA ALA A 54 6.73 0.19 7.98
C ALA A 54 6.59 1.66 7.60
N ASP A 55 6.12 2.47 8.53
CA ASP A 55 6.09 3.93 8.37
C ASP A 55 7.50 4.47 8.13
N ARG A 56 7.64 5.40 7.17
CA ARG A 56 8.90 6.08 6.90
C ARG A 56 8.78 7.54 7.31
N TYR A 57 9.75 8.01 8.06
CA TYR A 57 9.83 9.38 8.57
C TYR A 57 11.07 10.08 7.99
N TYR A 58 11.11 11.41 8.05
CA TYR A 58 12.31 12.16 7.64
C TYR A 58 13.49 11.87 8.55
N HIS A 59 13.24 11.76 9.85
CA HIS A 59 14.24 11.45 10.87
C HIS A 59 13.69 10.38 11.81
N ALA A 60 13.46 10.69 13.09
CA ALA A 60 12.89 9.75 14.05
C ALA A 60 11.34 9.84 14.08
N PRO A 61 10.64 8.73 14.37
CA PRO A 61 9.17 8.70 14.46
C PRO A 61 8.60 9.71 15.46
N GLU A 62 9.26 9.84 16.61
CA GLU A 62 8.83 10.71 17.72
C GLU A 62 9.08 12.21 17.48
N THR A 63 9.95 12.58 16.53
CA THR A 63 10.43 13.97 16.39
C THR A 63 10.28 14.54 14.99
N SER A 64 9.77 13.78 14.02
CA SER A 64 9.69 14.22 12.63
C SER A 64 8.39 13.80 11.94
N SER A 65 8.06 14.50 10.85
CA SER A 65 6.86 14.21 10.07
C SER A 65 6.97 12.88 9.31
N LEU A 66 5.83 12.23 9.13
CA LEU A 66 5.66 11.04 8.31
C LEU A 66 5.86 11.39 6.83
N ILE A 67 6.70 10.62 6.13
CA ILE A 67 6.89 10.66 4.68
C ILE A 67 5.89 9.74 3.98
N GLU A 68 5.78 8.51 4.47
CA GLU A 68 4.98 7.46 3.83
C GLU A 68 4.46 6.50 4.92
N GLU A 69 3.14 6.30 4.96
CA GLU A 69 2.49 5.29 5.80
C GLU A 69 2.83 3.89 5.28
N THR A 70 2.85 2.91 6.18
CA THR A 70 2.90 1.49 5.82
C THR A 70 1.72 1.09 4.95
N ASP A 71 1.95 0.20 3.99
CA ASP A 71 0.90 -0.43 3.19
C ASP A 71 0.12 -1.46 4.04
N LEU A 72 0.63 -1.80 5.23
CA LEU A 72 -0.07 -2.64 6.20
C LEU A 72 -1.11 -1.79 6.92
N VAL A 73 -2.38 -1.96 6.53
CA VAL A 73 -3.47 -1.43 7.33
C VAL A 73 -3.32 -2.01 8.76
N TRP A 74 -3.39 -1.19 9.82
CA TRP A 74 -3.39 -1.70 11.20
C TRP A 74 -4.83 -1.89 11.67
N THR A 75 -5.57 -0.80 11.84
CA THR A 75 -6.96 -0.79 12.29
C THR A 75 -7.72 0.34 11.58
N ARG A 76 -8.77 -0.04 10.85
CA ARG A 76 -9.69 0.90 10.20
C ARG A 76 -11.11 0.36 10.40
N PRO A 77 -11.82 0.80 11.45
CA PRO A 77 -13.19 0.35 11.72
C PRO A 77 -14.08 0.61 10.50
N CYS A 78 -14.84 -0.39 10.07
CA CYS A 78 -15.81 -0.28 8.97
C CYS A 78 -15.20 0.11 7.61
N THR A 79 -13.92 -0.24 7.35
CA THR A 79 -13.28 -0.02 6.05
C THR A 79 -13.05 -1.35 5.34
N ASN A 80 -13.75 -1.57 4.22
CA ASN A 80 -13.56 -2.75 3.38
C ASN A 80 -12.36 -2.61 2.43
N ILE A 81 -12.08 -1.39 1.96
CA ILE A 81 -11.00 -1.09 1.01
C ILE A 81 -10.31 0.21 1.47
N HIS A 82 -8.98 0.19 1.57
CA HIS A 82 -8.16 1.38 1.83
C HIS A 82 -7.25 1.61 0.62
N ILE A 83 -7.26 2.83 0.06
CA ILE A 83 -6.46 3.21 -1.09
C ILE A 83 -5.56 4.38 -0.67
N LEU A 84 -4.26 4.18 -0.78
CA LEU A 84 -3.25 5.22 -0.59
C LEU A 84 -2.65 5.59 -1.95
N GLY A 85 -2.78 6.87 -2.32
CA GLY A 85 -2.25 7.40 -3.58
C GLY A 85 -1.20 8.48 -3.30
N VAL A 86 -0.01 8.33 -3.89
CA VAL A 86 1.06 9.32 -3.79
C VAL A 86 1.62 9.58 -5.18
N ALA A 87 1.69 10.85 -5.57
CA ALA A 87 2.39 11.30 -6.78
C ALA A 87 3.71 11.96 -6.38
N ARG A 88 4.81 11.58 -7.04
CA ARG A 88 6.13 12.18 -6.83
C ARG A 88 6.64 12.72 -8.17
N PRO A 89 7.27 13.91 -8.19
CA PRO A 89 7.97 14.39 -9.38
C PRO A 89 9.14 13.44 -9.71
N LYS A 90 9.61 13.46 -10.96
CA LYS A 90 10.92 12.89 -11.27
C LYS A 90 11.96 13.68 -10.46
N GLY A 91 12.73 12.96 -9.64
CA GLY A 91 13.90 13.52 -8.95
C GLY A 91 14.96 13.97 -9.94
#